data_AF-A0A954Q5R0-F1
#
_entry.id   AF-A0A954Q5R0-F1
#
_cell.length_a   1.000
_cell.length_b   1.000
_cell.length_c   1.000
_cell.angle_alpha   90.00
_cell.angle_beta   90.00
_cell.angle_gamma   90.00
#
_symmetry.space_group_name_H-M   'P 1'
#
loop_
_entity.id
_entity.type
_entity.pdbx_description
1 polymer ?
#
loop_
_entity_poly.entity_id
_entity_poly.type
_entity_poly.pdbx_seq_one_letter_code
_entity_poly.pdbx_strand_id
1 'polypeptide(L)'
;MNGWVKLHRKILSSDVASADETFGFFMRLIMLANRKRTRYRRRWIEVGCVACVQRELGDYLYRSGAKPPSRNTLHHRINELIELGAIEKVEHDGNFTILKVINYQLYQGLLGSESEPTPQYLGSEFEPNAEP
;
A
#
# COMPACT_ATOMS: atom_id res chain seq x y z
N MET A 1 6.14 -8.32 15.58
CA MET A 1 6.80 -7.86 14.33
C MET A 1 6.67 -6.35 14.29
N ASN A 2 7.67 -5.62 14.78
CA ASN A 2 7.71 -4.17 14.66
C ASN A 2 8.33 -3.85 13.31
N GLY A 3 7.53 -3.31 12.40
CA GLY A 3 7.96 -2.93 11.07
C GLY A 3 7.32 -1.62 10.69
N TRP A 4 8.14 -0.65 10.31
CA TRP A 4 7.68 0.58 9.68
C TRP A 4 7.37 0.27 8.22
N VAL A 5 6.16 0.58 7.78
CA VAL A 5 5.81 0.54 6.35
C VAL A 5 6.09 1.92 5.81
N LYS A 6 7.07 2.04 4.91
CA LYS A 6 7.30 3.29 4.19
C LYS A 6 6.12 3.49 3.24
N LEU A 7 5.43 4.61 3.38
CA LEU A 7 4.36 5.02 2.47
C LEU A 7 4.84 6.20 1.67
N HIS A 8 4.66 6.14 0.35
CA HIS A 8 5.03 7.25 -0.51
C HIS A 8 4.03 8.40 -0.32
N ARG A 9 4.52 9.62 -0.06
CA ARG A 9 3.66 10.77 0.27
C ARG A 9 2.65 11.12 -0.83
N LYS A 10 2.98 10.82 -2.10
CA LYS A 10 2.05 10.94 -3.26
C LYS A 10 0.73 10.18 -3.08
N ILE A 11 0.67 9.15 -2.22
CA ILE A 11 -0.61 8.45 -1.95
C ILE A 11 -1.60 9.41 -1.28
N LEU A 12 -1.13 10.32 -0.42
CA LEU A 12 -1.98 11.35 0.19
C LEU A 12 -2.48 12.39 -0.82
N SER A 13 -1.78 12.50 -1.96
CA SER A 13 -2.16 13.38 -3.07
C SER A 13 -3.07 12.68 -4.09
N SER A 14 -3.27 11.36 -3.95
CA SER A 14 -4.11 10.57 -4.83
C SER A 14 -5.55 10.62 -4.34
N ASP A 15 -6.50 10.53 -5.27
CA ASP A 15 -7.93 10.45 -4.99
C ASP A 15 -8.32 9.28 -4.07
N VAL A 16 -7.44 8.28 -3.91
CA VAL A 16 -7.59 7.19 -2.93
C VAL A 16 -7.63 7.71 -1.49
N ALA A 17 -6.99 8.85 -1.21
CA ALA A 17 -6.98 9.49 0.10
C ALA A 17 -8.20 10.40 0.34
N SER A 18 -9.13 10.51 -0.61
CA SER A 18 -10.33 11.35 -0.46
C SER A 18 -11.30 10.81 0.60
N ALA A 19 -11.39 9.48 0.75
CA ALA A 19 -12.23 8.81 1.72
C ALA A 19 -11.40 7.90 2.64
N ASP A 20 -11.53 8.11 3.95
CA ASP A 20 -10.78 7.36 4.98
C ASP A 20 -10.98 5.84 4.87
N GLU A 21 -12.18 5.42 4.50
CA GLU A 21 -12.51 4.00 4.36
C GLU A 21 -11.81 3.34 3.17
N THR A 22 -11.76 4.03 2.04
CA THR A 22 -11.11 3.60 0.79
C THR A 22 -9.60 3.63 0.97
N PHE A 23 -9.07 4.70 1.57
CA PHE A 23 -7.67 4.83 1.95
C PHE A 23 -7.24 3.71 2.91
N GLY A 24 -8.00 3.49 3.99
CA GLY A 24 -7.71 2.42 4.95
C GLY A 24 -7.80 1.03 4.34
N PHE A 25 -8.69 0.82 3.37
CA PHE A 25 -8.75 -0.44 2.61
C PHE A 25 -7.51 -0.62 1.73
N PHE A 26 -7.10 0.43 1.02
CA PHE A 26 -5.89 0.44 0.20
C PHE A 26 -4.61 0.20 1.02
N MET A 27 -4.49 0.82 2.18
CA MET A 27 -3.35 0.59 3.09
C MET A 27 -3.25 -0.87 3.53
N ARG A 28 -4.38 -1.52 3.84
CA ARG A 28 -4.40 -2.95 4.19
C ARG A 28 -3.95 -3.82 3.01
N LEU A 29 -4.33 -3.47 1.78
CA LEU A 29 -3.86 -4.16 0.58
C LEU A 29 -2.35 -4.02 0.39
N ILE A 30 -1.79 -2.82 0.56
CA ILE A 30 -0.33 -2.61 0.48
C ILE A 30 0.41 -3.47 1.52
N MET A 31 -0.08 -3.50 2.76
CA MET A 31 0.57 -4.26 3.84
C MET A 31 0.52 -5.77 3.64
N LEU A 32 -0.52 -6.28 2.97
CA LEU A 32 -0.68 -7.72 2.67
C LEU A 32 -0.10 -8.14 1.32
N ALA A 33 0.21 -7.19 0.44
CA ALA A 33 0.78 -7.48 -0.85
C ALA A 33 2.12 -8.20 -0.71
N ASN A 34 2.35 -9.18 -1.57
CA ASN A 34 3.55 -10.00 -1.48
C ASN A 34 4.80 -9.16 -1.76
N ARG A 35 5.76 -9.16 -0.82
CA ARG A 35 7.09 -8.54 -1.02
C ARG A 35 8.02 -9.40 -1.88
N LYS A 36 7.76 -10.71 -1.96
CA LYS A 36 8.51 -11.67 -2.77
C LYS A 36 7.54 -12.58 -3.51
N ARG A 37 7.92 -13.03 -4.70
CA ARG A 37 7.15 -13.98 -5.49
C ARG A 37 6.84 -15.23 -4.66
N THR A 38 5.57 -15.57 -4.53
CA THR A 38 5.10 -16.67 -3.67
C THR A 38 4.13 -17.57 -4.43
N ARG A 39 4.10 -18.86 -4.11
CA ARG A 39 3.17 -19.80 -4.74
C ARG A 39 1.88 -19.88 -3.94
N TYR A 40 0.74 -19.77 -4.63
CA TYR A 40 -0.59 -19.92 -4.04
C TYR A 40 -1.48 -20.72 -4.96
N ARG A 41 -2.11 -21.77 -4.42
CA ARG A 41 -3.01 -22.69 -5.17
C ARG A 41 -2.46 -23.08 -6.56
N ARG A 42 -1.18 -23.48 -6.58
CA ARG A 42 -0.39 -23.87 -7.77
C ARG A 42 -0.03 -22.74 -8.75
N ARG A 43 -0.47 -21.50 -8.55
CA ARG A 43 -0.06 -20.32 -9.34
C ARG A 43 1.05 -19.53 -8.66
N TRP A 44 1.80 -18.78 -9.45
CA TRP A 44 2.78 -17.82 -8.97
C TRP A 44 2.09 -16.48 -8.74
N ILE A 45 2.21 -15.95 -7.53
CA ILE A 45 1.81 -14.59 -7.20
C ILE A 45 3.05 -13.70 -7.30
N GLU A 46 2.99 -12.71 -8.18
CA GLU A 46 4.05 -11.72 -8.34
C GLU A 46 4.13 -10.74 -7.16
N VAL A 47 5.25 -10.02 -7.10
CA VAL A 47 5.46 -8.96 -6.10
C VAL A 47 4.41 -7.85 -6.28
N GLY A 48 3.84 -7.38 -5.18
CA GLY A 48 2.77 -6.37 -5.19
C GLY A 48 1.37 -6.91 -5.43
N CYS A 49 1.23 -8.23 -5.56
CA CYS A 49 -0.07 -8.88 -5.69
C CYS A 49 -0.55 -9.47 -4.36
N VAL A 50 -1.85 -9.39 -4.14
CA VAL A 50 -2.61 -10.05 -3.08
C VAL A 50 -3.50 -11.10 -3.75
N ALA A 51 -3.36 -12.36 -3.33
CA ALA A 51 -4.30 -13.41 -3.73
C ALA A 51 -5.18 -13.79 -2.55
N CYS A 52 -6.49 -13.80 -2.79
CA CYS A 52 -7.47 -14.07 -1.76
C CYS A 52 -8.65 -14.85 -2.32
N VAL A 53 -9.22 -15.72 -1.50
CA VAL A 53 -10.57 -16.22 -1.73
C VAL A 53 -11.53 -15.08 -1.43
N GLN A 54 -12.44 -14.77 -2.35
CA GLN A 54 -13.36 -13.64 -2.24
C GLN A 54 -14.23 -13.70 -0.97
N ARG A 55 -14.56 -14.92 -0.51
CA ARG A 55 -15.31 -15.15 0.74
C ARG A 55 -14.50 -14.84 2.00
N GLU A 56 -13.18 -15.00 1.93
CA GLU A 56 -12.26 -14.83 3.07
C GLU A 56 -11.56 -13.47 3.05
N LEU A 57 -11.81 -12.64 2.03
CA LEU A 57 -11.11 -11.37 1.84
C LEU A 57 -11.28 -10.42 3.03
N GLY A 58 -12.50 -10.33 3.58
CA GLY A 58 -12.78 -9.53 4.77
C GLY A 58 -11.96 -10.00 5.95
N ASP A 59 -12.03 -11.29 6.28
CA ASP A 59 -11.30 -11.87 7.41
C ASP A 59 -9.78 -11.76 7.21
N TYR A 60 -9.30 -11.88 5.97
CA TYR A 60 -7.90 -11.74 5.62
C TYR A 60 -7.38 -10.32 5.83
N LEU A 61 -8.16 -9.31 5.42
CA LEU A 61 -7.78 -7.89 5.54
C LEU A 61 -7.92 -7.33 6.95
N TYR A 62 -8.87 -7.85 7.73
CA TYR A 62 -9.26 -7.29 9.03
C TYR A 62 -8.86 -8.16 10.23
N ARG A 63 -7.85 -9.04 10.08
CA ARG A 63 -7.35 -9.96 11.15
C ARG A 63 -7.02 -9.30 12.49
N SER A 64 -6.79 -7.98 12.51
CA SER A 64 -6.41 -7.22 13.73
C SER A 64 -7.58 -6.94 14.69
N GLY A 65 -8.67 -7.70 14.62
CA GLY A 65 -9.83 -7.57 15.53
C GLY A 65 -10.88 -6.54 15.10
N ALA A 66 -10.70 -5.87 13.96
CA ALA A 66 -11.72 -5.00 13.39
C ALA A 66 -12.78 -5.85 12.69
N LYS A 67 -14.06 -5.51 12.86
CA LYS A 67 -15.15 -6.19 12.13
C LYS A 67 -15.00 -5.92 10.64
N PRO A 68 -14.91 -6.95 9.78
CA PRO A 68 -14.83 -6.74 8.34
C PRO A 68 -16.15 -6.12 7.83
N PRO A 69 -16.08 -5.19 6.86
CA PRO A 69 -17.27 -4.66 6.22
C PRO A 69 -17.96 -5.75 5.38
N SER A 70 -19.20 -5.49 4.99
CA SER A 70 -19.98 -6.45 4.20
C SER A 70 -19.26 -6.80 2.88
N ARG A 71 -19.55 -7.99 2.34
CA ARG A 71 -18.98 -8.43 1.05
C ARG A 71 -19.26 -7.43 -0.07
N ASN A 72 -20.46 -6.86 -0.12
CA ASN A 72 -20.84 -5.88 -1.14
C ASN A 72 -20.02 -4.58 -1.00
N THR A 73 -19.79 -4.13 0.24
CA THR A 73 -18.94 -2.97 0.52
C THR A 73 -17.49 -3.24 0.09
N LEU A 74 -16.95 -4.43 0.36
CA LEU A 74 -15.62 -4.82 -0.10
C LEU A 74 -15.54 -4.81 -1.63
N HIS A 75 -16.57 -5.31 -2.32
CA HIS A 75 -16.64 -5.25 -3.78
C HIS A 75 -16.68 -3.83 -4.32
N HIS A 76 -17.49 -2.97 -3.71
CA HIS A 76 -17.60 -1.58 -4.11
C HIS A 76 -16.25 -0.88 -3.97
N ARG A 77 -15.57 -1.03 -2.83
CA ARG A 77 -14.22 -0.45 -2.60
C ARG A 77 -13.15 -1.00 -3.54
N ILE A 78 -13.22 -2.29 -3.91
CA ILE A 78 -12.33 -2.84 -4.94
C ILE A 78 -12.56 -2.15 -6.28
N ASN A 79 -13.82 -2.01 -6.70
CA ASN A 79 -14.15 -1.39 -7.98
C ASN A 79 -13.75 0.09 -7.99
N GLU A 80 -14.01 0.81 -6.91
CA GLU A 80 -13.59 2.20 -6.72
C GLU A 80 -12.06 2.34 -6.85
N LEU A 81 -11.28 1.49 -6.17
CA LEU A 81 -9.81 1.51 -6.33
C LEU A 81 -9.32 1.14 -7.72
N ILE A 82 -10.08 0.33 -8.46
CA ILE A 82 -9.78 0.01 -9.87
C ILE A 82 -10.06 1.23 -10.75
N GLU A 83 -11.21 1.90 -10.55
CA GLU A 83 -11.60 3.12 -11.26
C GLU A 83 -10.60 4.27 -11.02
N LEU A 84 -10.09 4.38 -9.79
CA LEU A 84 -9.04 5.33 -9.42
C LEU A 84 -7.64 4.94 -9.94
N GLY A 85 -7.49 3.78 -10.58
CA GLY A 85 -6.19 3.31 -11.09
C GLY A 85 -5.18 2.99 -10.00
N ALA A 86 -5.64 2.68 -8.78
CA ALA A 86 -4.78 2.36 -7.64
C ALA A 86 -4.46 0.87 -7.55
N ILE A 87 -5.40 0.03 -8.00
CA ILE A 87 -5.22 -1.42 -8.09
C ILE A 87 -5.72 -1.93 -9.44
N GLU A 88 -5.24 -3.08 -9.87
CA GLU A 88 -5.75 -3.80 -11.03
C GLU A 88 -6.17 -5.22 -10.64
N LYS A 89 -7.20 -5.74 -11.31
CA LYS A 89 -7.63 -7.13 -11.16
C LYS A 89 -6.92 -7.97 -12.20
N VAL A 90 -5.86 -8.66 -11.78
CA VAL A 90 -5.01 -9.45 -12.70
C VAL A 90 -5.72 -10.73 -13.11
N GLU A 91 -6.34 -11.42 -12.15
CA GLU A 91 -7.07 -12.65 -12.42
C GLU A 91 -8.30 -12.77 -11.52
N HIS A 92 -9.36 -13.31 -12.11
CA HIS A 92 -10.57 -13.69 -11.41
C HIS A 92 -10.95 -15.11 -11.80
N ASP A 93 -10.61 -16.06 -10.95
CA ASP A 93 -11.17 -17.40 -11.02
C ASP A 93 -12.33 -17.48 -10.03
N GLY A 94 -13.36 -18.28 -10.30
CA GLY A 94 -14.53 -18.40 -9.40
C GLY A 94 -14.17 -18.80 -7.96
N ASN A 95 -12.94 -19.28 -7.76
CA ASN A 95 -12.40 -19.72 -6.48
C ASN A 95 -11.46 -18.72 -5.79
N PHE A 96 -10.84 -17.78 -6.51
CA PHE A 96 -9.93 -16.78 -5.93
C PHE A 96 -9.70 -15.59 -6.88
N THR A 97 -9.39 -14.44 -6.29
CA THR A 97 -9.06 -13.21 -7.01
C THR A 97 -7.61 -12.84 -6.73
N ILE A 98 -6.91 -12.36 -7.76
CA ILE A 98 -5.60 -11.73 -7.63
C ILE A 98 -5.77 -10.23 -7.90
N LEU A 99 -5.49 -9.43 -6.88
CA LEU A 99 -5.43 -7.98 -6.96
C LEU A 99 -3.96 -7.55 -6.99
N LYS A 100 -3.58 -6.68 -7.91
CA LYS A 100 -2.23 -6.10 -7.96
C LYS A 100 -2.30 -4.63 -7.61
N VAL A 101 -1.45 -4.22 -6.68
CA VAL A 101 -1.30 -2.82 -6.31
C VAL A 101 -0.41 -2.14 -7.35
N ILE A 102 -0.94 -1.11 -8.01
CA ILE A 102 -0.19 -0.33 -8.99
C ILE A 102 0.87 0.49 -8.23
N ASN A 103 2.07 0.60 -8.79
CA ASN A 103 3.21 1.30 -8.18
C ASN A 103 3.68 0.74 -6.82
N TYR A 104 3.37 -0.51 -6.50
CA TYR A 104 3.81 -1.15 -5.25
C TYR A 104 5.32 -1.05 -5.00
N GLN A 105 6.14 -1.18 -6.05
CA GLN A 105 7.59 -1.08 -5.95
C GLN A 105 8.07 0.32 -5.53
N LEU A 106 7.39 1.38 -6.00
CA LEU A 106 7.66 2.76 -5.56
C LEU A 106 7.32 2.94 -4.08
N TYR A 107 6.20 2.35 -3.63
CA TYR A 107 5.78 2.43 -2.24
C TYR A 107 6.74 1.71 -1.30
N GLN A 108 7.26 0.55 -1.72
CA GLN A 108 8.17 -0.25 -0.90
C GLN A 108 9.66 0.10 -1.07
N GLY A 109 10.00 1.16 -1.83
CA GLY A 109 11.39 1.56 -2.07
C GLY A 109 12.23 0.48 -2.75
N LEU A 110 11.59 -0.34 -3.60
CA LEU A 110 12.24 -1.41 -4.37
C LEU A 110 12.85 -0.88 -5.68
N LEU A 111 12.41 0.29 -6.15
CA LEU A 111 13.19 1.08 -7.11
C LEU A 111 14.34 1.74 -6.33
N GLY A 112 15.57 1.36 -6.68
CA GLY A 112 16.77 1.80 -5.99
C GLY A 112 16.83 3.32 -5.82
N SER A 113 17.14 3.74 -4.59
CA SER A 113 17.73 5.02 -4.21
C SER A 113 17.83 6.07 -5.32
N GLU A 114 16.80 6.91 -5.46
CA GLU A 114 17.10 8.31 -5.72
C GLU A 114 17.81 8.79 -4.45
N SER A 115 19.12 9.01 -4.57
CA SER A 115 19.94 9.67 -3.58
C SER A 115 19.20 10.89 -3.04
N GLU A 116 18.84 10.88 -1.77
CA GLU A 116 18.43 12.09 -1.07
C GLU A 116 19.53 13.13 -1.32
N PRO A 117 19.22 14.32 -1.90
CA PRO A 117 20.19 15.40 -1.84
C PRO A 117 20.38 15.66 -0.35
N THR A 118 21.59 15.36 0.14
CA THR A 118 21.99 15.71 1.48
C THR A 118 21.65 17.18 1.65
N PRO A 119 20.81 17.60 2.62
CA PRO A 119 20.64 19.01 2.88
C PRO A 119 22.03 19.51 3.28
N GLN A 120 22.70 20.21 2.35
CA GLN A 120 23.83 21.04 2.68
C GLN A 120 23.24 22.09 3.60
N TYR A 121 23.44 21.90 4.91
CA TYR A 121 23.24 22.95 5.89
C TYR A 121 24.15 24.10 5.46
N LEU A 122 23.55 25.06 4.77
CA LEU A 122 24.17 26.32 4.41
C LEU A 122 24.46 27.03 5.73
N GLY A 123 25.73 27.36 5.94
CA GLY A 123 26.24 27.86 7.20
C GLY A 123 25.46 29.06 7.74
N SER A 124 25.27 29.05 9.04
CA SER A 124 25.27 30.26 9.84
C SER A 124 25.97 29.90 11.14
N GLU A 125 27.27 30.19 11.19
CA GLU A 125 28.02 30.34 12.42
C GLU A 125 27.26 31.32 13.31
N PHE A 126 26.68 30.81 14.39
CA PHE A 126 26.11 31.64 15.44
C PHE A 126 27.25 31.92 16.43
N GLU A 127 28.09 32.90 16.11
CA GLU A 127 28.96 33.50 17.13
C GLU A 127 28.06 34.31 18.07
N PRO A 128 28.00 34.00 19.39
CA PRO A 128 27.41 34.92 20.33
C PRO A 128 28.40 36.09 20.52
N ASN A 129 28.07 37.23 19.92
CA ASN A 129 28.73 38.50 20.19
C ASN A 129 28.85 38.73 21.70
N ALA A 130 30.10 38.75 22.17
CA ALA A 130 30.48 39.32 23.44
C ALA A 130 30.65 40.83 23.23
N GLU A 131 29.86 41.64 23.93
CA GLU A 131 30.10 43.07 24.10
C GLU A 131 29.48 43.50 25.45
N PRO A 132 29.90 44.64 26.02
CA PRO A 132 31.26 44.98 26.45
C PRO A 132 31.37 45.17 27.98
#